data_AF-A0A1Q9EVB4-F1
#
_entry.id   AF-A0A1Q9EVB4-F1
#
_cell.length_a   1.000
_cell.length_b   1.000
_cell.length_c   1.000
_cell.angle_alpha   90.00
_cell.angle_beta   90.00
_cell.angle_gamma   90.00
#
_symmetry.space_group_name_H-M   'P 1'
#
loop_
_entity.id
_entity.type
_entity.pdbx_description
1 polymer ?
#
loop_
_entity_poly.entity_id
_entity_poly.type
_entity_poly.pdbx_seq_one_letter_code
_entity_poly.pdbx_strand_id
1 'polypeptide(L)'
;MALRRDVHSASSLLSGLSFMLEKHQSVESLEKLEKELQTCLRAAQKECKPDNAQATIREMRALLEQQQETIGSRGYTWEGRVFPDIHCDENEEPRVLDPKNLSRLEKQKIRRIVMPKPGSGNLEVPPNFMKMWEQAGTQRDQLFSMWAKAGGVKAVFLERVEILSQKTRKKKLTVKGGFYSKEDMKTENRIEKIVKWAESKGLVRTCEYDEETLEYWVNIRTEGELSREDLERVSHTKSLEGEGAPDIEQKPLVLMDDWHFDPADPMFHQNGNTKAASQISDYLREILKAKNSLDRFLDKLRSAANGKNQYKENIQKLEALLKEVDNLYEELADMKAVSGAQGDRDPPFLSPGSNNTKPWEKEGGPILKYLMLGQDGPAFFRPDFFHVYHSGVGKDFLGSSFVYAMKKLFNCGSVDKDLFALNEYLRRFLKGSKLYLHCGSLSVDTLGYSGTRDYPEGHWSKNADTAVLMRFLVTLLQQEKFSQTVRHDEILSQMLHSAIAMGHFMRRSLQSSYFMPSDDCEYVIQAVAVKTLQRYDTWVRIDRSFVKKPQSRKHQGGG
;
A
#
# COMPACT_ATOMS: atom_id res chain seq x y z
N MET A 1 -20.66 44.20 -12.98
CA MET A 1 -20.58 43.80 -14.40
C MET A 1 -19.36 42.91 -14.74
N ALA A 2 -18.66 42.30 -13.77
CA ALA A 2 -17.44 41.52 -14.01
C ALA A 2 -17.55 40.02 -13.62
N LEU A 3 -18.72 39.39 -13.80
CA LEU A 3 -18.97 37.97 -13.51
C LEU A 3 -19.80 37.32 -14.62
N ARG A 4 -19.36 37.43 -15.88
CA ARG A 4 -20.13 36.91 -17.02
C ARG A 4 -19.39 35.96 -17.95
N ARG A 5 -18.25 35.40 -17.54
CA ARG A 5 -17.61 34.32 -18.29
C ARG A 5 -17.14 33.24 -17.31
N ASP A 6 -17.53 32.02 -17.64
CA ASP A 6 -17.06 30.73 -17.12
C ASP A 6 -17.78 30.18 -15.88
N VAL A 7 -18.96 29.60 -16.13
CA VAL A 7 -19.54 28.54 -15.29
C VAL A 7 -19.45 27.26 -16.10
N HIS A 8 -18.38 26.47 -15.91
CA HIS A 8 -18.16 25.21 -16.64
C HIS A 8 -18.15 23.96 -15.74
N SER A 9 -18.45 24.12 -14.45
CA SER A 9 -18.52 22.97 -13.53
C SER A 9 -19.45 23.23 -12.35
N ALA A 10 -20.00 22.14 -11.78
CA ALA A 10 -20.77 22.17 -10.54
C ALA A 10 -19.97 22.78 -9.36
N SER A 11 -18.64 22.67 -9.38
CA SER A 11 -17.74 23.26 -8.38
C SER A 11 -17.65 24.80 -8.48
N SER A 12 -17.69 25.34 -9.71
CA SER A 12 -17.75 26.78 -9.95
C SER A 12 -19.08 27.38 -9.49
N LEU A 13 -20.18 26.66 -9.69
CA LEU A 13 -21.51 27.00 -9.16
C LEU A 13 -21.54 27.01 -7.62
N LEU A 14 -20.95 25.99 -6.99
CA LEU A 14 -20.90 25.88 -5.53
C LEU A 14 -20.07 27.00 -4.89
N SER A 15 -18.93 27.35 -5.49
CA SER A 15 -18.06 28.43 -5.02
C SER A 15 -18.74 29.79 -5.14
N GLY A 16 -19.47 30.03 -6.24
CA GLY A 16 -20.28 31.24 -6.40
C GLY A 16 -21.41 31.34 -5.37
N LEU A 17 -22.11 30.23 -5.11
CA LEU A 17 -23.21 30.19 -4.12
C LEU A 17 -22.72 30.41 -2.69
N SER A 18 -21.57 29.84 -2.32
CA SER A 18 -20.97 30.00 -1.00
C SER A 18 -20.52 31.45 -0.74
N PHE A 19 -19.91 32.08 -1.75
CA PHE A 19 -19.49 33.48 -1.69
C PHE A 19 -20.67 34.45 -1.53
N MET A 20 -21.81 34.16 -2.17
CA MET A 20 -23.00 35.01 -2.09
C MET A 20 -23.73 34.88 -0.73
N LEU A 21 -23.68 33.72 -0.10
CA LEU A 21 -24.25 33.49 1.24
C LEU A 21 -23.49 34.22 2.34
N GLU A 22 -22.17 34.42 2.19
CA GLU A 22 -21.35 35.16 3.17
C GLU A 22 -21.57 36.69 3.12
N LYS A 23 -22.10 37.24 2.03
CA LYS A 23 -22.07 38.68 1.73
C LYS A 23 -23.35 39.46 1.99
N HIS A 24 -24.47 38.82 2.36
CA HIS A 24 -25.78 39.48 2.38
C HIS A 24 -26.45 39.46 3.77
N GLN A 25 -26.59 40.65 4.38
CA GLN A 25 -27.19 40.89 5.70
C GLN A 25 -28.50 41.74 5.67
N SER A 26 -29.03 42.13 4.50
CA SER A 26 -30.25 42.94 4.40
C SER A 26 -31.40 42.25 3.65
N VAL A 27 -32.64 42.61 3.98
CA VAL A 27 -33.86 42.01 3.38
C VAL A 27 -33.95 42.28 1.88
N GLU A 28 -33.52 43.45 1.41
CA GLU A 28 -33.47 43.80 -0.02
C GLU A 28 -32.41 42.98 -0.79
N SER A 29 -31.36 42.53 -0.09
CA SER A 29 -30.37 41.62 -0.66
C SER A 29 -30.84 40.17 -0.76
N LEU A 30 -31.87 39.77 0.00
CA LEU A 30 -32.46 38.44 -0.08
C LEU A 30 -33.36 38.26 -1.31
N GLU A 31 -34.12 39.28 -1.72
CA GLU A 31 -34.92 39.21 -2.96
C GLU A 31 -34.04 39.15 -4.21
N LYS A 32 -32.90 39.85 -4.17
CA LYS A 32 -31.89 39.78 -5.24
C LYS A 32 -31.20 38.42 -5.27
N LEU A 33 -30.84 37.88 -4.11
CA LEU A 33 -30.30 36.53 -3.97
C LEU A 33 -31.32 35.47 -4.44
N GLU A 34 -32.61 35.66 -4.16
CA GLU A 34 -33.69 34.79 -4.62
C GLU A 34 -33.82 34.80 -6.15
N LYS A 35 -33.80 35.99 -6.79
CA LYS A 35 -33.82 36.09 -8.27
C LYS A 35 -32.59 35.47 -8.93
N GLU A 36 -31.42 35.63 -8.33
CA GLU A 36 -30.18 35.04 -8.83
C GLU A 36 -30.14 33.52 -8.60
N LEU A 37 -30.61 33.03 -7.44
CA LEU A 37 -30.82 31.60 -7.17
C LEU A 37 -31.84 30.97 -8.12
N GLN A 38 -32.96 31.64 -8.40
CA GLN A 38 -33.93 31.18 -9.39
C GLN A 38 -33.33 31.13 -10.80
N THR A 39 -32.39 32.03 -11.13
CA THR A 39 -31.68 32.03 -12.42
C THR A 39 -30.68 30.88 -12.49
N CYS A 40 -29.90 30.64 -11.43
CA CYS A 40 -29.00 29.49 -11.30
C CYS A 40 -29.77 28.16 -11.29
N LEU A 41 -30.94 28.11 -10.65
CA LEU A 41 -31.81 26.94 -10.64
C LEU A 41 -32.35 26.65 -12.04
N ARG A 42 -32.77 27.68 -12.79
CA ARG A 42 -33.19 27.51 -14.20
C ARG A 42 -32.04 27.08 -15.11
N ALA A 43 -30.82 27.56 -14.86
CA ALA A 43 -29.63 27.11 -15.59
C ALA A 43 -29.26 25.66 -15.24
N ALA A 44 -29.30 25.30 -13.95
CA ALA A 44 -29.10 23.93 -13.48
C ALA A 44 -30.21 22.98 -13.98
N GLN A 45 -31.47 23.41 -14.04
CA GLN A 45 -32.57 22.64 -14.64
C GLN A 45 -32.44 22.50 -16.17
N LYS A 46 -31.73 23.43 -16.82
CA LYS A 46 -31.42 23.39 -18.25
C LYS A 46 -30.25 22.46 -18.57
N GLU A 47 -29.30 22.28 -17.64
CA GLU A 47 -28.19 21.31 -17.76
C GLU A 47 -28.57 19.92 -17.23
N CYS A 48 -29.20 19.86 -16.06
CA CYS A 48 -29.91 18.71 -15.50
C CYS A 48 -31.32 18.61 -16.08
N LYS A 49 -31.46 18.66 -17.42
CA LYS A 49 -32.71 18.18 -18.00
C LYS A 49 -32.90 16.75 -17.49
N PRO A 50 -34.12 16.38 -17.03
CA PRO A 50 -34.44 14.98 -16.78
C PRO A 50 -34.10 14.15 -18.03
N ASP A 51 -34.19 14.72 -19.23
CA ASP A 51 -33.77 14.11 -20.48
C ASP A 51 -32.27 13.75 -20.56
N ASN A 52 -31.36 14.47 -19.90
CA ASN A 52 -29.92 14.16 -19.87
C ASN A 52 -29.58 13.09 -18.83
N ALA A 53 -30.17 13.18 -17.64
CA ALA A 53 -30.05 12.11 -16.65
C ALA A 53 -30.72 10.83 -17.18
N GLN A 54 -31.90 10.94 -17.82
CA GLN A 54 -32.56 9.84 -18.51
C GLN A 54 -31.81 9.39 -19.76
N ALA A 55 -31.09 10.26 -20.48
CA ALA A 55 -30.23 9.86 -21.59
C ALA A 55 -29.03 9.07 -21.07
N THR A 56 -28.37 9.52 -20.00
CA THR A 56 -27.28 8.78 -19.35
C THR A 56 -27.78 7.47 -18.76
N ILE A 57 -28.94 7.45 -18.10
CA ILE A 57 -29.58 6.22 -17.60
C ILE A 57 -29.98 5.30 -18.76
N ARG A 58 -30.46 5.83 -19.90
CA ARG A 58 -30.82 5.07 -21.10
C ARG A 58 -29.57 4.50 -21.79
N GLU A 59 -28.47 5.26 -21.84
CA GLU A 59 -27.19 4.84 -22.40
C GLU A 59 -26.52 3.78 -21.50
N MET A 60 -26.61 3.95 -20.17
CA MET A 60 -26.20 2.94 -19.19
C MET A 60 -27.06 1.67 -19.27
N ARG A 61 -28.39 1.79 -19.42
CA ARG A 61 -29.29 0.64 -19.64
C ARG A 61 -29.01 -0.08 -20.96
N ALA A 62 -28.70 0.64 -22.03
CA ALA A 62 -28.32 0.03 -23.31
C ALA A 62 -26.99 -0.74 -23.22
N LEU A 63 -26.01 -0.21 -22.47
CA LEU A 63 -24.76 -0.92 -22.19
C LEU A 63 -24.98 -2.15 -21.28
N LEU A 64 -25.89 -2.05 -20.30
CA LEU A 64 -26.33 -3.16 -19.44
C LEU A 64 -27.03 -4.26 -20.25
N GLU A 65 -27.95 -3.92 -21.15
CA GLU A 65 -28.63 -4.86 -22.05
C GLU A 65 -27.63 -5.55 -23.00
N GLN A 66 -26.69 -4.80 -23.58
CA GLN A 66 -25.63 -5.36 -24.43
C GLN A 66 -24.74 -6.36 -23.66
N GLN A 67 -24.43 -6.07 -22.40
CA GLN A 67 -23.68 -6.97 -21.51
C GLN A 67 -24.52 -8.18 -21.09
N GLN A 68 -25.81 -7.99 -20.78
CA GLN A 68 -26.73 -9.07 -20.41
C GLN A 68 -27.03 -10.02 -21.57
N GLU A 69 -27.12 -9.56 -22.82
CA GLU A 69 -27.20 -10.43 -24.01
C GLU A 69 -25.94 -11.30 -24.18
N THR A 70 -24.78 -10.74 -23.82
CA THR A 70 -23.50 -11.47 -23.83
C THR A 70 -23.44 -12.53 -22.73
N ILE A 71 -24.17 -12.34 -21.63
CA ILE A 71 -24.23 -13.23 -20.46
C ILE A 71 -25.42 -14.22 -20.52
N GLY A 72 -26.50 -13.86 -21.23
CA GLY A 72 -27.80 -14.55 -21.28
C GLY A 72 -27.82 -15.90 -22.02
N SER A 73 -26.68 -16.40 -22.49
CA SER A 73 -26.59 -17.76 -23.05
C SER A 73 -26.57 -18.88 -22.00
N ARG A 74 -26.70 -18.57 -20.70
CA ARG A 74 -26.82 -19.58 -19.63
C ARG A 74 -27.82 -19.12 -18.58
N GLY A 75 -29.01 -19.71 -18.64
CA GLY A 75 -30.12 -19.36 -17.75
C GLY A 75 -29.92 -19.84 -16.32
N TYR A 76 -30.16 -18.95 -15.36
CA TYR A 76 -30.58 -19.26 -13.99
C TYR A 76 -31.41 -18.10 -13.44
N THR A 77 -32.55 -18.41 -12.83
CA THR A 77 -33.36 -17.49 -12.03
C THR A 77 -33.09 -17.72 -10.55
N TRP A 78 -33.05 -16.66 -9.75
CA TRP A 78 -33.04 -16.75 -8.28
C TRP A 78 -33.91 -15.63 -7.69
N GLU A 79 -34.92 -16.03 -6.91
CA GLU A 79 -35.70 -15.17 -6.02
C GLU A 79 -35.13 -15.28 -4.60
N GLY A 80 -34.92 -14.17 -3.90
CA GLY A 80 -34.69 -14.24 -2.44
C GLY A 80 -34.01 -13.03 -1.80
N ARG A 81 -34.83 -12.17 -1.20
CA ARG A 81 -34.54 -11.07 -0.26
C ARG A 81 -33.09 -10.91 0.27
N VAL A 82 -32.51 -9.73 0.00
CA VAL A 82 -31.23 -9.25 0.54
C VAL A 82 -31.47 -8.22 1.65
N PHE A 83 -30.78 -8.38 2.78
CA PHE A 83 -30.63 -7.32 3.79
C PHE A 83 -29.41 -6.45 3.43
N PRO A 84 -29.44 -5.13 3.68
CA PRO A 84 -28.44 -4.20 3.16
C PRO A 84 -27.06 -4.44 3.79
N ASP A 85 -26.13 -4.90 2.97
CA ASP A 85 -24.71 -4.97 3.30
C ASP A 85 -24.07 -3.58 3.14
N ILE A 86 -24.02 -2.85 4.25
CA ILE A 86 -23.29 -1.58 4.32
C ILE A 86 -21.79 -1.92 4.30
N HIS A 87 -21.18 -1.76 3.12
CA HIS A 87 -19.73 -1.82 2.92
C HIS A 87 -19.02 -0.83 3.85
N CYS A 88 -18.03 -1.33 4.60
CA CYS A 88 -17.15 -0.49 5.41
C CYS A 88 -16.05 0.04 4.48
N ASP A 89 -16.07 1.34 4.20
CA ASP A 89 -15.13 2.01 3.31
C ASP A 89 -13.71 1.93 3.88
N GLU A 90 -12.80 1.29 3.15
CA GLU A 90 -11.39 1.10 3.55
C GLU A 90 -10.58 2.42 3.48
N ASN A 91 -11.16 3.50 2.96
CA ASN A 91 -10.50 4.80 2.77
C ASN A 91 -10.95 5.88 3.77
N GLU A 92 -11.65 5.52 4.85
CA GLU A 92 -12.09 6.50 5.85
C GLU A 92 -10.88 7.00 6.69
N GLU A 93 -10.62 8.31 6.67
CA GLU A 93 -9.54 8.91 7.47
C GLU A 93 -9.83 8.77 8.99
N PRO A 94 -8.82 8.50 9.83
CA PRO A 94 -9.01 8.38 11.27
C PRO A 94 -9.58 9.65 11.91
N ARG A 95 -10.69 9.52 12.64
CA ARG A 95 -11.33 10.62 13.38
C ARG A 95 -11.19 10.43 14.88
N VAL A 96 -11.08 11.51 15.65
CA VAL A 96 -11.09 11.40 17.13
C VAL A 96 -12.51 11.03 17.59
N LEU A 97 -12.68 9.81 18.09
CA LEU A 97 -13.95 9.32 18.64
C LEU A 97 -13.85 9.22 20.18
N ASP A 98 -14.93 9.57 20.87
CA ASP A 98 -15.07 9.29 22.31
C ASP A 98 -15.75 7.93 22.51
N PRO A 99 -15.12 6.97 23.22
CA PRO A 99 -15.69 5.65 23.44
C PRO A 99 -17.05 5.65 24.15
N LYS A 100 -17.33 6.65 24.99
CA LYS A 100 -18.63 6.76 25.69
C LYS A 100 -19.76 7.17 24.75
N ASN A 101 -19.43 7.93 23.71
CA ASN A 101 -20.39 8.58 22.80
C ASN A 101 -20.40 7.96 21.39
N LEU A 102 -19.96 6.69 21.25
CA LEU A 102 -20.00 6.01 19.96
C LEU A 102 -21.45 5.86 19.45
N SER A 103 -21.65 6.24 18.18
CA SER A 103 -22.93 6.12 17.50
C SER A 103 -23.37 4.64 17.41
N ARG A 104 -24.68 4.43 17.22
CA ARG A 104 -25.24 3.09 17.04
C ARG A 104 -24.60 2.36 15.84
N LEU A 105 -24.27 3.10 14.78
CA LEU A 105 -23.62 2.57 13.58
C LEU A 105 -22.19 2.10 13.88
N GLU A 106 -21.41 2.87 14.64
CA GLU A 106 -20.04 2.48 15.02
C GLU A 106 -20.03 1.22 15.89
N LYS A 107 -20.95 1.12 16.86
CA LYS A 107 -21.12 -0.10 17.66
C LYS A 107 -21.50 -1.31 16.80
N GLN A 108 -22.26 -1.10 15.71
CA GLN A 108 -22.64 -2.15 14.78
C GLN A 108 -21.49 -2.57 13.85
N LYS A 109 -20.63 -1.63 13.42
CA LYS A 109 -19.39 -1.93 12.68
C LYS A 109 -18.50 -2.87 13.49
N ILE A 110 -18.25 -2.55 14.76
CA ILE A 110 -17.44 -3.39 15.66
C ILE A 110 -18.05 -4.78 15.80
N ARG A 111 -19.38 -4.87 16.00
CA ARG A 111 -20.08 -6.16 16.07
C ARG A 111 -19.83 -7.03 14.84
N ARG A 112 -19.86 -6.44 13.64
CA ARG A 112 -19.65 -7.18 12.38
C ARG A 112 -18.20 -7.67 12.24
N ILE A 113 -17.24 -6.94 12.78
CA ILE A 113 -15.82 -7.31 12.75
C ILE A 113 -15.53 -8.45 13.73
N VAL A 114 -16.12 -8.42 14.93
CA VAL A 114 -15.80 -9.38 16.00
C VAL A 114 -16.68 -10.63 16.02
N MET A 115 -17.78 -10.65 15.26
CA MET A 115 -18.64 -11.83 15.12
C MET A 115 -18.30 -12.60 13.83
N PRO A 116 -18.51 -13.94 13.80
CA PRO A 116 -18.30 -14.73 12.59
C PRO A 116 -19.24 -14.26 11.48
N LYS A 117 -18.74 -14.23 10.23
CA LYS A 117 -19.55 -13.83 9.09
C LYS A 117 -20.67 -14.84 8.82
N PRO A 118 -21.92 -14.39 8.60
CA PRO A 118 -23.01 -15.29 8.24
C PRO A 118 -22.67 -16.03 6.95
N GLY A 119 -22.87 -17.35 6.92
CA GLY A 119 -22.55 -18.21 5.78
C GLY A 119 -21.17 -18.86 5.85
N SER A 120 -20.09 -18.10 6.06
CA SER A 120 -18.72 -18.67 6.07
C SER A 120 -18.27 -19.16 7.45
N GLY A 121 -18.78 -18.57 8.54
CA GLY A 121 -18.29 -18.85 9.89
C GLY A 121 -16.89 -18.28 10.19
N ASN A 122 -16.26 -17.60 9.21
CA ASN A 122 -14.92 -17.05 9.36
C ASN A 122 -14.92 -15.81 10.27
N LEU A 123 -13.92 -15.73 11.14
CA LEU A 123 -13.66 -14.59 12.02
C LEU A 123 -12.56 -13.71 11.41
N GLU A 124 -12.80 -12.39 11.35
CA GLU A 124 -11.78 -11.42 10.92
C GLU A 124 -10.78 -11.08 12.05
N VAL A 125 -11.11 -11.41 13.29
CA VAL A 125 -10.29 -11.16 14.49
C VAL A 125 -9.93 -12.46 15.20
N PRO A 126 -8.82 -12.49 15.97
CA PRO A 126 -8.48 -13.66 16.77
C PRO A 126 -9.61 -14.08 17.75
N PRO A 127 -9.81 -15.39 18.00
CA PRO A 127 -10.98 -15.91 18.74
C PRO A 127 -11.17 -15.35 20.17
N ASN A 128 -10.10 -14.88 20.81
CA ASN A 128 -10.18 -14.27 22.13
C ASN A 128 -11.00 -12.97 22.13
N PHE A 129 -11.05 -12.23 21.01
CA PHE A 129 -11.84 -11.01 20.91
C PHE A 129 -13.34 -11.30 20.73
N MET A 130 -13.70 -12.42 20.09
CA MET A 130 -15.09 -12.90 20.07
C MET A 130 -15.58 -13.22 21.50
N LYS A 131 -14.75 -13.91 22.30
CA LYS A 131 -15.05 -14.18 23.72
C LYS A 131 -15.22 -12.89 24.54
N MET A 132 -14.38 -11.88 24.30
CA MET A 132 -14.55 -10.55 24.92
C MET A 132 -15.88 -9.90 24.54
N TRP A 133 -16.34 -10.09 23.29
CA TRP A 133 -17.64 -9.59 22.85
C TRP A 133 -18.82 -10.31 23.50
N GLU A 134 -18.72 -11.62 23.71
CA GLU A 134 -19.74 -12.47 24.34
C GLU A 134 -19.89 -12.19 25.84
N GLN A 135 -18.78 -11.93 26.56
CA GLN A 135 -18.77 -11.68 28.00
C GLN A 135 -19.53 -10.41 28.42
N ALA A 136 -19.90 -9.53 27.46
CA ALA A 136 -20.60 -8.26 27.68
C ALA A 136 -19.93 -7.35 28.73
N GLY A 137 -20.56 -6.22 29.04
CA GLY A 137 -20.06 -5.26 30.04
C GLY A 137 -18.68 -4.67 29.72
N THR A 138 -17.78 -4.70 30.71
CA THR A 138 -16.48 -4.01 30.68
C THR A 138 -15.57 -4.48 29.54
N GLN A 139 -15.68 -5.75 29.11
CA GLN A 139 -14.89 -6.30 28.00
C GLN A 139 -15.35 -5.72 26.65
N ARG A 140 -16.65 -5.49 26.49
CA ARG A 140 -17.20 -4.84 25.29
C ARG A 140 -16.83 -3.35 25.26
N ASP A 141 -16.79 -2.70 26.42
CA ASP A 141 -16.32 -1.31 26.54
C ASP A 141 -14.84 -1.16 26.17
N GLN A 142 -14.01 -2.18 26.45
CA GLN A 142 -12.62 -2.20 25.97
C GLN A 142 -12.54 -2.26 24.44
N LEU A 143 -13.39 -3.06 23.78
CA LEU A 143 -13.47 -3.11 22.30
C LEU A 143 -13.89 -1.75 21.73
N PHE A 144 -14.88 -1.10 22.34
CA PHE A 144 -15.30 0.27 22.00
C PHE A 144 -14.17 1.29 22.19
N SER A 145 -13.40 1.19 23.28
CA SER A 145 -12.21 2.03 23.51
C SER A 145 -11.13 1.82 22.45
N MET A 146 -10.88 0.58 22.04
CA MET A 146 -9.90 0.29 20.98
C MET A 146 -10.36 0.82 19.61
N TRP A 147 -11.63 0.67 19.29
CA TRP A 147 -12.22 1.22 18.06
C TRP A 147 -12.15 2.75 18.03
N ALA A 148 -12.49 3.40 19.13
CA ALA A 148 -12.40 4.85 19.26
C ALA A 148 -10.96 5.35 19.08
N LYS A 149 -9.98 4.63 19.63
CA LYS A 149 -8.54 4.92 19.45
C LYS A 149 -8.01 4.62 18.05
N ALA A 150 -8.67 3.72 17.31
CA ALA A 150 -8.41 3.48 15.89
C ALA A 150 -9.09 4.53 14.98
N GLY A 151 -9.82 5.46 15.59
CA GLY A 151 -10.49 6.56 14.92
C GLY A 151 -11.64 6.15 13.99
N GLY A 152 -12.28 5.02 14.28
CA GLY A 152 -13.38 4.50 13.45
C GLY A 152 -12.93 3.75 12.20
N VAL A 153 -11.62 3.52 12.04
CA VAL A 153 -11.06 2.87 10.85
C VAL A 153 -10.83 1.38 11.10
N LYS A 154 -11.45 0.54 10.27
CA LYS A 154 -11.38 -0.92 10.38
C LYS A 154 -9.96 -1.46 10.34
N ALA A 155 -9.15 -1.03 9.36
CA ALA A 155 -7.79 -1.50 9.18
C ALA A 155 -6.92 -1.24 10.42
N VAL A 156 -6.95 -0.01 10.94
CA VAL A 156 -6.21 0.39 12.15
C VAL A 156 -6.69 -0.37 13.39
N PHE A 157 -8.00 -0.66 13.47
CA PHE A 157 -8.54 -1.48 14.55
C PHE A 157 -8.03 -2.92 14.49
N LEU A 158 -8.06 -3.56 13.32
CA LEU A 158 -7.57 -4.93 13.12
C LEU A 158 -6.07 -5.04 13.45
N GLU A 159 -5.26 -4.10 13.01
CA GLU A 159 -3.82 -4.05 13.34
C GLU A 159 -3.59 -3.97 14.86
N ARG A 160 -4.34 -3.11 15.57
CA ARG A 160 -4.25 -3.00 17.03
C ARG A 160 -4.68 -4.27 17.75
N VAL A 161 -5.74 -4.92 17.27
CA VAL A 161 -6.24 -6.20 17.76
C VAL A 161 -5.17 -7.29 17.59
N GLU A 162 -4.50 -7.32 16.44
CA GLU A 162 -3.42 -8.26 16.17
C GLU A 162 -2.21 -8.01 17.10
N ILE A 163 -1.76 -6.77 17.25
CA ILE A 163 -0.68 -6.40 18.17
C ILE A 163 -1.00 -6.83 19.61
N LEU A 164 -2.25 -6.64 20.06
CA LEU A 164 -2.66 -7.06 21.40
C LEU A 164 -2.71 -8.58 21.54
N SER A 165 -3.18 -9.30 20.52
CA SER A 165 -3.12 -10.77 20.46
C SER A 165 -1.69 -11.27 20.58
N GLN A 166 -0.75 -10.65 19.85
CA GLN A 166 0.67 -10.99 19.93
C GLN A 166 1.26 -10.68 21.31
N LYS A 167 0.89 -9.56 21.92
CA LYS A 167 1.36 -9.18 23.28
C LYS A 167 0.84 -10.11 24.36
N THR A 168 -0.43 -10.55 24.28
CA THR A 168 -0.99 -11.52 25.23
C THR A 168 -0.37 -12.90 25.06
N ARG A 169 -0.04 -13.30 23.82
CA ARG A 169 0.72 -14.54 23.53
C ARG A 169 2.15 -14.48 24.07
N LYS A 170 2.89 -13.38 23.84
CA LYS A 170 4.27 -13.19 24.34
C LYS A 170 4.37 -13.18 25.86
N LYS A 171 3.33 -12.76 26.58
CA LYS A 171 3.28 -12.77 28.05
C LYS A 171 3.14 -14.17 28.67
N LYS A 172 2.88 -15.21 27.87
CA LYS A 172 2.70 -16.58 28.35
C LYS A 172 3.94 -17.48 28.18
N LEU A 173 5.09 -16.90 27.83
CA LEU A 173 6.36 -17.61 27.75
C LEU A 173 7.14 -17.38 29.05
N THR A 174 6.72 -18.05 30.13
CA THR A 174 7.50 -18.10 31.37
C THR A 174 8.68 -19.03 31.17
N VAL A 175 9.86 -18.46 30.94
CA VAL A 175 11.12 -19.20 30.97
C VAL A 175 11.47 -19.47 32.42
N LYS A 176 11.34 -20.72 32.86
CA LYS A 176 11.88 -21.13 34.17
C LYS A 176 13.38 -21.34 34.01
N GLY A 177 14.17 -20.42 34.56
CA GLY A 177 15.62 -20.52 34.67
C GLY A 177 16.05 -20.61 36.14
N GLY A 178 17.19 -21.22 36.38
CA GLY A 178 17.78 -21.36 37.70
C GLY A 178 19.30 -21.49 37.60
N PHE A 179 19.97 -21.29 38.72
CA PHE A 179 21.40 -21.58 38.83
C PHE A 179 21.59 -23.05 39.18
N TYR A 180 22.47 -23.74 38.46
CA TYR A 180 22.78 -25.15 38.65
C TYR A 180 24.29 -25.36 38.71
N SER A 181 24.73 -26.20 39.63
CA SER A 181 26.10 -26.72 39.62
C SER A 181 26.34 -27.58 38.36
N LYS A 182 27.61 -27.87 38.06
CA LYS A 182 27.97 -28.72 36.92
C LYS A 182 27.43 -30.15 37.12
N GLU A 183 27.39 -30.58 38.37
CA GLU A 183 26.95 -31.88 38.86
C GLU A 183 25.43 -32.04 38.76
N ASP A 184 24.67 -30.96 38.96
CA ASP A 184 23.20 -30.97 38.87
C ASP A 184 22.67 -31.00 37.43
N MET A 185 23.52 -30.71 36.43
CA MET A 185 23.14 -30.72 35.01
C MET A 185 23.07 -32.15 34.45
N LYS A 186 21.87 -32.74 34.40
CA LYS A 186 21.62 -34.12 33.95
C LYS A 186 21.99 -34.48 32.48
N THR A 187 22.52 -33.54 31.67
CA THR A 187 22.78 -33.79 30.22
C THR A 187 24.26 -33.67 29.89
N GLU A 188 25.00 -34.76 30.10
CA GLU A 188 26.47 -34.85 30.03
C GLU A 188 27.09 -34.26 28.75
N ASN A 189 26.51 -34.53 27.57
CA ASN A 189 27.13 -34.15 26.29
C ASN A 189 27.06 -32.65 25.95
N ARG A 190 26.38 -31.82 26.76
CA ARG A 190 26.20 -30.38 26.48
C ARG A 190 26.71 -29.46 27.60
N ILE A 191 27.13 -30.02 28.73
CA ILE A 191 27.52 -29.25 29.92
C ILE A 191 28.65 -28.27 29.59
N GLU A 192 29.71 -28.73 28.94
CA GLU A 192 30.86 -27.88 28.62
C GLU A 192 30.51 -26.69 27.71
N LYS A 193 29.58 -26.89 26.76
CA LYS A 193 29.11 -25.82 25.88
C LYS A 193 28.26 -24.80 26.64
N ILE A 194 27.46 -25.27 27.61
CA ILE A 194 26.63 -24.41 28.46
C ILE A 194 27.51 -23.59 29.41
N VAL A 195 28.49 -24.23 30.05
CA VAL A 195 29.47 -23.60 30.94
C VAL A 195 30.26 -22.52 30.19
N LYS A 196 30.87 -22.87 29.06
CA LYS A 196 31.64 -21.91 28.24
C LYS A 196 30.80 -20.73 27.78
N TRP A 197 29.53 -20.97 27.42
CA TRP A 197 28.60 -19.91 27.06
C TRP A 197 28.25 -19.01 28.25
N ALA A 198 27.93 -19.60 29.41
CA ALA A 198 27.59 -18.86 30.62
C ALA A 198 28.77 -18.00 31.12
N GLU A 199 29.99 -18.54 31.10
CA GLU A 199 31.23 -17.82 31.40
C GLU A 199 31.43 -16.63 30.45
N SER A 200 31.26 -16.84 29.14
CA SER A 200 31.39 -15.76 28.13
C SER A 200 30.37 -14.63 28.31
N LYS A 201 29.27 -14.90 29.01
CA LYS A 201 28.18 -13.95 29.30
C LYS A 201 28.20 -13.41 30.73
N GLY A 202 29.11 -13.87 31.57
CA GLY A 202 29.14 -13.50 33.00
C GLY A 202 27.93 -13.99 33.78
N LEU A 203 27.34 -15.13 33.38
CA LEU A 203 26.17 -15.75 34.02
C LEU A 203 26.58 -16.88 34.96
N VAL A 204 27.62 -16.62 35.75
CA VAL A 204 28.23 -17.56 36.70
C VAL A 204 28.24 -16.90 38.07
N ARG A 205 27.92 -17.67 39.11
CA ARG A 205 28.03 -17.24 40.50
C ARG A 205 28.63 -18.35 41.35
N THR A 206 29.22 -18.01 42.49
CA THR A 206 29.53 -18.98 43.54
C THR A 206 28.25 -19.36 44.28
N CYS A 207 28.15 -20.60 44.73
CA CYS A 207 27.05 -21.07 45.56
C CYS A 207 27.03 -20.26 46.88
N GLU A 208 25.82 -20.01 47.41
CA GLU A 208 25.66 -19.22 48.64
C GLU A 208 26.16 -19.97 49.89
N TYR A 209 26.20 -21.30 49.83
CA TYR A 209 26.54 -22.16 50.97
C TYR A 209 27.95 -22.76 50.87
N ASP A 210 28.59 -22.63 49.71
CA ASP A 210 29.90 -23.21 49.43
C ASP A 210 30.65 -22.34 48.41
N GLU A 211 31.77 -21.77 48.83
CA GLU A 211 32.60 -20.89 48.01
C GLU A 211 33.33 -21.66 46.89
N GLU A 212 33.45 -22.98 47.00
CA GLU A 212 34.15 -23.83 46.03
C GLU A 212 33.26 -24.22 44.84
N THR A 213 31.94 -24.19 45.02
CA THR A 213 30.98 -24.64 43.99
C THR A 213 30.53 -23.47 43.11
N LEU A 214 30.80 -23.56 41.79
CA LEU A 214 30.29 -22.61 40.79
C LEU A 214 28.93 -23.06 40.24
N GLU A 215 27.96 -22.16 40.28
CA GLU A 215 26.65 -22.35 39.66
C GLU A 215 26.50 -21.50 38.40
N TYR A 216 25.88 -22.09 37.38
CA TYR A 216 25.68 -21.48 36.07
C TYR A 216 24.19 -21.27 35.83
N TRP A 217 23.81 -20.12 35.27
CA TRP A 217 22.41 -19.88 34.91
C TRP A 217 22.01 -20.75 33.71
N VAL A 218 21.04 -21.65 33.92
CA VAL A 218 20.49 -22.51 32.87
C VAL A 218 18.99 -22.30 32.73
N ASN A 219 18.52 -22.19 31.48
CA ASN A 219 17.10 -22.20 31.17
C ASN A 219 16.62 -23.65 31.12
N ILE A 220 15.84 -24.07 32.13
CA ILE A 220 15.53 -25.48 32.39
C ILE A 220 14.50 -26.00 31.40
N ARG A 221 13.57 -25.14 30.95
CA ARG A 221 12.61 -25.41 29.86
C ARG A 221 11.85 -24.13 29.50
N THR A 222 11.70 -23.87 28.21
CA THR A 222 10.58 -23.10 27.69
C THR A 222 9.41 -24.07 27.53
N GLU A 223 8.57 -24.20 28.55
CA GLU A 223 7.27 -24.85 28.39
C GLU A 223 6.28 -23.80 27.88
N GLY A 224 5.87 -23.98 26.63
CA GLY A 224 4.83 -23.21 25.96
C GLY A 224 4.43 -23.95 24.69
N GLU A 225 3.12 -24.01 24.41
CA GLU A 225 2.63 -24.48 23.12
C GLU A 225 3.05 -23.47 22.04
N LEU A 226 4.09 -23.79 21.28
CA LEU A 226 4.44 -23.07 20.06
C LEU A 226 3.55 -23.62 18.95
N SER A 227 2.82 -22.76 18.23
CA SER A 227 2.10 -23.23 17.04
C SER A 227 3.09 -23.59 15.94
N ARG A 228 2.68 -24.48 15.03
CA ARG A 228 3.48 -24.90 13.87
C ARG A 228 3.98 -23.71 13.02
N GLU A 229 3.20 -22.64 12.97
CA GLU A 229 3.51 -21.40 12.24
C GLU A 229 4.67 -20.61 12.87
N ASP A 230 4.87 -20.71 14.19
CA ASP A 230 5.96 -20.04 14.90
C ASP A 230 7.31 -20.74 14.66
N LEU A 231 7.30 -22.05 14.36
CA LEU A 231 8.50 -22.85 14.07
C LEU A 231 9.11 -22.53 12.71
N GLU A 232 8.26 -22.21 11.72
CA GLU A 232 8.69 -21.85 10.35
C GLU A 232 9.33 -20.46 10.27
N ARG A 233 9.04 -19.56 11.22
CA ARG A 233 9.63 -18.20 11.23
C ARG A 233 11.03 -18.16 11.87
N VAL A 234 11.34 -19.08 12.78
CA VAL A 234 12.64 -19.13 13.47
C VAL A 234 13.73 -19.76 12.59
N SER A 235 13.38 -20.63 11.65
CA SER A 235 14.33 -21.25 10.73
C SER A 235 14.89 -20.27 9.69
N HIS A 236 14.11 -19.27 9.27
CA HIS A 236 14.52 -18.28 8.27
C HIS A 236 15.57 -17.27 8.76
N THR A 237 15.78 -17.12 10.07
CA THR A 237 16.69 -16.09 10.61
C THR A 237 18.16 -16.54 10.69
N LYS A 238 18.48 -17.80 10.38
CA LYS A 238 19.78 -18.41 10.70
C LYS A 238 20.78 -18.52 9.54
N SER A 239 20.43 -18.11 8.32
CA SER A 239 21.18 -18.49 7.10
C SER A 239 22.05 -17.38 6.46
N LEU A 240 22.45 -16.33 7.18
CA LEU A 240 23.20 -15.20 6.59
C LEU A 240 24.43 -14.78 7.42
N GLU A 241 25.44 -15.65 7.56
CA GLU A 241 26.80 -15.24 7.95
C GLU A 241 27.88 -16.09 7.23
N GLY A 242 28.80 -15.43 6.51
CA GLY A 242 30.02 -15.97 5.87
C GLY A 242 30.18 -15.48 4.42
N GLU A 243 31.31 -15.05 3.87
CA GLU A 243 32.71 -14.84 4.30
C GLU A 243 33.30 -13.72 3.39
N GLY A 244 34.43 -13.11 3.80
CA GLY A 244 35.04 -11.94 3.12
C GLY A 244 35.90 -12.27 1.89
N ALA A 245 36.01 -11.30 0.98
CA ALA A 245 36.84 -11.36 -0.23
C ALA A 245 37.85 -10.18 -0.28
N PRO A 246 39.03 -10.34 -0.90
CA PRO A 246 40.15 -9.40 -0.81
C PRO A 246 40.11 -8.28 -1.88
N ASP A 247 40.84 -7.20 -1.58
CA ASP A 247 40.95 -5.95 -2.34
C ASP A 247 41.51 -6.12 -3.75
N ILE A 248 40.82 -5.54 -4.74
CA ILE A 248 41.26 -5.45 -6.14
C ILE A 248 41.43 -3.98 -6.52
N GLU A 249 42.64 -3.66 -6.98
CA GLU A 249 43.11 -2.32 -7.36
C GLU A 249 42.37 -1.76 -8.59
N GLN A 250 42.14 -0.45 -8.56
CA GLN A 250 41.18 0.28 -9.39
C GLN A 250 41.81 0.93 -10.64
N LYS A 251 41.06 0.94 -11.76
CA LYS A 251 41.11 2.00 -12.77
C LYS A 251 39.70 2.26 -13.30
N PRO A 252 39.15 3.49 -13.23
CA PRO A 252 37.87 3.80 -13.87
C PRO A 252 38.08 4.65 -15.12
N LEU A 253 37.54 4.20 -16.25
CA LEU A 253 37.09 5.09 -17.33
C LEU A 253 35.95 4.36 -18.06
N VAL A 254 34.71 4.60 -17.62
CA VAL A 254 33.51 4.24 -18.39
C VAL A 254 33.08 5.51 -19.11
N LEU A 255 33.20 5.52 -20.43
CA LEU A 255 32.72 6.60 -21.29
C LEU A 255 31.19 6.69 -21.16
N MET A 256 30.66 7.90 -20.96
CA MET A 256 29.25 8.16 -20.62
C MET A 256 28.36 8.57 -21.81
N ASP A 257 28.84 8.48 -23.06
CA ASP A 257 28.27 9.25 -24.16
C ASP A 257 27.13 8.57 -24.95
N ASP A 258 26.79 7.30 -24.69
CA ASP A 258 25.81 6.55 -25.50
C ASP A 258 24.42 6.36 -24.86
N TRP A 259 24.08 7.11 -23.81
CA TRP A 259 22.79 6.97 -23.12
C TRP A 259 21.67 7.83 -23.73
N HIS A 260 21.25 7.49 -24.96
CA HIS A 260 20.00 7.99 -25.56
C HIS A 260 18.89 6.91 -25.50
N PHE A 261 17.64 7.33 -25.19
CA PHE A 261 16.48 6.43 -25.12
C PHE A 261 15.46 6.80 -26.20
N ASP A 262 15.19 5.87 -27.10
CA ASP A 262 14.07 5.93 -28.05
C ASP A 262 12.74 5.75 -27.28
N PRO A 263 11.73 6.62 -27.45
CA PRO A 263 10.37 6.42 -26.95
C PRO A 263 9.72 5.08 -27.36
N ALA A 264 10.24 4.37 -28.37
CA ALA A 264 9.77 3.07 -28.82
C ALA A 264 10.38 1.85 -28.09
N ASP A 265 11.11 2.05 -27.00
CA ASP A 265 11.81 0.97 -26.28
C ASP A 265 10.84 -0.14 -25.77
N PRO A 266 11.11 -1.43 -26.03
CA PRO A 266 10.26 -2.57 -25.63
C PRO A 266 10.07 -2.75 -24.11
N MET A 267 10.75 -1.97 -23.27
CA MET A 267 10.50 -1.93 -21.82
C MET A 267 9.07 -1.53 -21.42
N PHE A 268 8.28 -0.96 -22.34
CA PHE A 268 6.96 -0.42 -22.02
C PHE A 268 5.83 -1.26 -22.64
N HIS A 269 5.03 -1.92 -21.80
CA HIS A 269 3.79 -2.56 -22.24
C HIS A 269 2.76 -1.52 -22.66
N GLN A 270 2.37 -1.51 -23.94
CA GLN A 270 1.19 -0.78 -24.42
C GLN A 270 -0.07 -1.56 -23.98
N ASN A 271 -0.70 -1.13 -22.89
CA ASN A 271 -1.85 -1.82 -22.32
C ASN A 271 -3.12 -1.65 -23.17
N GLY A 272 -3.47 -2.68 -23.93
CA GLY A 272 -4.68 -2.73 -24.76
C GLY A 272 -5.98 -3.13 -24.05
N ASN A 273 -5.97 -3.62 -22.80
CA ASN A 273 -7.17 -4.25 -22.20
C ASN A 273 -7.55 -3.82 -20.76
N THR A 274 -6.88 -2.82 -20.17
CA THR A 274 -7.21 -2.33 -18.82
C THR A 274 -8.28 -1.24 -18.77
N LYS A 275 -8.83 -0.82 -19.92
CA LYS A 275 -9.74 0.34 -20.00
C LYS A 275 -11.08 0.08 -19.31
N ALA A 276 -11.70 -1.09 -19.53
CA ALA A 276 -13.05 -1.37 -19.02
C ALA A 276 -13.15 -1.37 -17.48
N ALA A 277 -12.23 -2.06 -16.78
CA ALA A 277 -12.25 -2.11 -15.32
C ALA A 277 -11.93 -0.73 -14.68
N SER A 278 -11.04 0.05 -15.30
CA SER A 278 -10.78 1.42 -14.85
C SER A 278 -12.00 2.33 -15.04
N GLN A 279 -12.69 2.20 -16.18
CA GLN A 279 -13.88 2.97 -16.49
C GLN A 279 -15.02 2.69 -15.51
N ILE A 280 -15.28 1.42 -15.16
CA ILE A 280 -16.30 1.06 -14.15
C ILE A 280 -15.99 1.70 -12.79
N SER A 281 -14.72 1.71 -12.37
CA SER A 281 -14.34 2.33 -11.10
C SER A 281 -14.48 3.86 -11.11
N ASP A 282 -14.26 4.50 -12.26
CA ASP A 282 -14.46 5.95 -12.42
C ASP A 282 -15.95 6.30 -12.42
N TYR A 283 -16.80 5.49 -13.08
CA TYR A 283 -18.25 5.67 -13.04
C TYR A 283 -18.84 5.54 -11.63
N LEU A 284 -18.41 4.54 -10.85
CA LEU A 284 -18.83 4.39 -9.44
C LEU A 284 -18.48 5.62 -8.60
N ARG A 285 -17.31 6.22 -8.85
CA ARG A 285 -16.87 7.43 -8.13
C ARG A 285 -17.74 8.65 -8.47
N GLU A 286 -18.08 8.84 -9.74
CA GLU A 286 -18.92 9.96 -10.18
C GLU A 286 -20.37 9.81 -9.69
N ILE A 287 -20.92 8.59 -9.69
CA ILE A 287 -22.25 8.29 -9.14
C ILE A 287 -22.30 8.62 -7.64
N LEU A 288 -21.28 8.21 -6.88
CA LEU A 288 -21.23 8.48 -5.43
C LEU A 288 -21.14 9.98 -5.13
N LYS A 289 -20.39 10.75 -5.94
CA LYS A 289 -20.36 12.22 -5.84
C LYS A 289 -21.73 12.83 -6.14
N ALA A 290 -22.40 12.38 -7.19
CA ALA A 290 -23.72 12.86 -7.58
C ALA A 290 -24.75 12.59 -6.48
N LYS A 291 -24.75 11.38 -5.92
CA LYS A 291 -25.58 10.99 -4.77
C LYS A 291 -25.38 11.91 -3.57
N ASN A 292 -24.13 12.06 -3.12
CA ASN A 292 -23.80 12.91 -1.96
C ASN A 292 -24.19 14.37 -2.18
N SER A 293 -24.11 14.86 -3.43
CA SER A 293 -24.56 16.21 -3.77
C SER A 293 -26.09 16.33 -3.72
N LEU A 294 -26.81 15.32 -4.21
CA LEU A 294 -28.27 15.28 -4.20
C LEU A 294 -28.83 15.19 -2.78
N ASP A 295 -28.21 14.37 -1.91
CA ASP A 295 -28.56 14.26 -0.49
C ASP A 295 -28.43 15.60 0.24
N ARG A 296 -27.28 16.27 0.09
CA ARG A 296 -27.07 17.61 0.70
C ARG A 296 -28.06 18.64 0.18
N PHE A 297 -28.46 18.55 -1.08
CA PHE A 297 -29.46 19.44 -1.65
C PHE A 297 -30.86 19.15 -1.10
N LEU A 298 -31.24 17.88 -0.96
CA LEU A 298 -32.49 17.44 -0.33
C LEU A 298 -32.57 17.92 1.13
N ASP A 299 -31.49 17.82 1.90
CA ASP A 299 -31.47 18.31 3.28
C ASP A 299 -31.65 19.83 3.36
N LYS A 300 -31.03 20.58 2.45
CA LYS A 300 -31.24 22.04 2.34
C LYS A 300 -32.68 22.37 1.97
N LEU A 301 -33.27 21.64 1.02
CA LEU A 301 -34.67 21.84 0.62
C LEU A 301 -35.64 21.52 1.76
N ARG A 302 -35.43 20.42 2.49
CA ARG A 302 -36.23 20.07 3.67
C ARG A 302 -36.14 21.15 4.74
N SER A 303 -34.94 21.66 5.01
CA SER A 303 -34.70 22.74 5.96
C SER A 303 -35.37 24.05 5.53
N ALA A 304 -35.32 24.39 4.23
CA ALA A 304 -35.94 25.60 3.69
C ALA A 304 -37.46 25.50 3.57
N ALA A 305 -37.99 24.29 3.40
CA ALA A 305 -39.41 24.07 3.17
C ALA A 305 -40.25 24.44 4.40
N ASN A 306 -39.73 24.35 5.65
CA ASN A 306 -40.44 24.75 6.88
C ASN A 306 -41.94 24.38 6.91
N GLY A 307 -42.29 23.17 6.45
CA GLY A 307 -43.68 22.69 6.39
C GLY A 307 -44.56 23.28 5.28
N LYS A 308 -44.03 24.11 4.38
CA LYS A 308 -44.75 24.62 3.20
C LYS A 308 -45.02 23.49 2.21
N ASN A 309 -46.30 23.15 2.01
CA ASN A 309 -46.75 22.09 1.10
C ASN A 309 -46.30 22.28 -0.37
N GLN A 310 -45.93 23.50 -0.77
CA GLN A 310 -45.54 23.83 -2.16
C GLN A 310 -44.32 23.04 -2.65
N TYR A 311 -43.42 22.59 -1.76
CA TYR A 311 -42.19 21.86 -2.16
C TYR A 311 -42.31 20.35 -2.00
N LYS A 312 -43.41 19.85 -1.45
CA LYS A 312 -43.57 18.43 -1.09
C LYS A 312 -43.44 17.51 -2.30
N GLU A 313 -44.05 17.88 -3.43
CA GLU A 313 -44.00 17.09 -4.65
C GLU A 313 -42.58 17.05 -5.26
N ASN A 314 -41.85 18.18 -5.23
CA ASN A 314 -40.49 18.26 -5.75
C ASN A 314 -39.50 17.47 -4.88
N ILE A 315 -39.66 17.51 -3.56
CA ILE A 315 -38.86 16.71 -2.62
C ILE A 315 -39.10 15.21 -2.90
N GLN A 316 -40.35 14.78 -3.08
CA GLN A 316 -40.68 13.39 -3.41
C GLN A 316 -40.06 12.94 -4.74
N LYS A 317 -40.06 13.79 -5.77
CA LYS A 317 -39.40 13.48 -7.06
C LYS A 317 -37.89 13.33 -6.91
N LEU A 318 -37.25 14.18 -6.12
CA LEU A 318 -35.80 14.12 -5.86
C LEU A 318 -35.43 12.91 -4.99
N GLU A 319 -36.26 12.54 -4.02
CA GLU A 319 -36.09 11.30 -3.23
C GLU A 319 -36.22 10.05 -4.11
N ALA A 320 -37.14 10.05 -5.07
CA ALA A 320 -37.26 8.97 -6.05
C ALA A 320 -36.01 8.85 -6.94
N LEU A 321 -35.47 9.99 -7.40
CA LEU A 321 -34.21 10.01 -8.16
C LEU A 321 -33.02 9.54 -7.34
N LEU A 322 -32.92 9.95 -6.07
CA LEU A 322 -31.86 9.47 -5.16
C LEU A 322 -31.91 7.95 -5.02
N LYS A 323 -33.10 7.37 -4.90
CA LYS A 323 -33.31 5.92 -4.86
C LYS A 323 -32.91 5.22 -6.16
N GLU A 324 -33.15 5.84 -7.32
CA GLU A 324 -32.70 5.29 -8.61
C GLU A 324 -31.17 5.32 -8.73
N VAL A 325 -30.52 6.40 -8.27
CA VAL A 325 -29.06 6.52 -8.21
C VAL A 325 -28.45 5.46 -7.29
N ASP A 326 -29.09 5.19 -6.14
CA ASP A 326 -28.68 4.12 -5.22
C ASP A 326 -28.75 2.75 -5.89
N ASN A 327 -29.85 2.43 -6.57
CA ASN A 327 -29.98 1.15 -7.27
C ASN A 327 -28.90 0.98 -8.36
N LEU A 328 -28.62 2.02 -9.14
CA LEU A 328 -27.57 1.99 -10.18
C LEU A 328 -26.18 1.80 -9.58
N TYR A 329 -25.91 2.40 -8.42
CA TYR A 329 -24.65 2.21 -7.71
C TYR A 329 -24.48 0.74 -7.29
N GLU A 330 -25.51 0.11 -6.72
CA GLU A 330 -25.48 -1.30 -6.34
C GLU A 330 -25.30 -2.21 -7.56
N GLU A 331 -26.02 -1.98 -8.66
CA GLU A 331 -25.85 -2.76 -9.90
C GLU A 331 -24.42 -2.67 -10.47
N LEU A 332 -23.80 -1.49 -10.45
CA LEU A 332 -22.41 -1.30 -10.88
C LEU A 332 -21.40 -1.92 -9.90
N ALA A 333 -21.70 -1.87 -8.59
CA ALA A 333 -20.88 -2.50 -7.57
C ALA A 333 -20.89 -4.03 -7.71
N ASP A 334 -22.07 -4.61 -7.96
CA ASP A 334 -22.23 -6.04 -8.24
C ASP A 334 -21.49 -6.45 -9.51
N MET A 335 -21.60 -5.68 -10.60
CA MET A 335 -20.81 -5.94 -11.82
C MET A 335 -19.31 -5.88 -11.55
N LYS A 336 -18.84 -4.93 -10.74
CA LYS A 336 -17.43 -4.85 -10.33
C LYS A 336 -17.03 -6.05 -9.46
N ALA A 337 -17.91 -6.51 -8.58
CA ALA A 337 -17.68 -7.67 -7.73
C ALA A 337 -17.62 -8.96 -8.55
N VAL A 338 -18.51 -9.14 -9.53
CA VAL A 338 -18.49 -10.27 -10.48
C VAL A 338 -17.22 -10.24 -11.33
N SER A 339 -16.81 -9.07 -11.80
CA SER A 339 -15.56 -8.86 -12.54
C SER A 339 -14.31 -9.16 -11.69
N GLY A 340 -14.38 -8.87 -10.38
CA GLY A 340 -13.29 -9.10 -9.43
C GLY A 340 -13.23 -10.53 -8.86
N ALA A 341 -14.38 -11.16 -8.64
CA ALA A 341 -14.49 -12.52 -8.10
C ALA A 341 -14.02 -13.60 -9.07
N GLN A 342 -13.82 -13.25 -10.35
CA GLN A 342 -13.14 -14.11 -11.31
C GLN A 342 -11.63 -14.24 -11.05
N GLY A 343 -11.09 -13.52 -10.06
CA GLY A 343 -9.68 -13.51 -9.66
C GLY A 343 -9.34 -14.17 -8.31
N ASP A 344 -10.30 -14.76 -7.59
CA ASP A 344 -10.08 -15.31 -6.22
C ASP A 344 -10.13 -16.86 -6.15
N ARG A 345 -9.88 -17.53 -7.28
CA ARG A 345 -9.34 -18.89 -7.28
C ARG A 345 -7.83 -18.78 -7.40
N ASP A 346 -7.11 -19.73 -6.80
CA ASP A 346 -5.65 -19.87 -6.87
C ASP A 346 -5.10 -19.35 -8.19
N PRO A 347 -4.00 -18.56 -8.18
CA PRO A 347 -3.55 -17.84 -9.35
C PRO A 347 -3.48 -18.80 -10.56
N PRO A 348 -3.97 -18.39 -11.75
CA PRO A 348 -4.33 -19.28 -12.87
C PRO A 348 -3.17 -20.09 -13.49
N PHE A 349 -1.97 -19.99 -12.92
CA PHE A 349 -0.82 -20.81 -13.28
C PHE A 349 -0.61 -22.02 -12.35
N LEU A 350 -1.30 -22.14 -11.20
CA LEU A 350 -1.06 -23.20 -10.19
C LEU A 350 -2.12 -24.31 -10.12
N SER A 351 -3.26 -24.21 -10.80
CA SER A 351 -4.16 -25.35 -10.92
C SER A 351 -4.68 -25.48 -12.35
N PRO A 352 -4.57 -26.66 -13.00
CA PRO A 352 -5.38 -26.93 -14.17
C PRO A 352 -6.82 -26.98 -13.65
N GLY A 353 -7.53 -25.86 -13.73
CA GLY A 353 -8.96 -25.83 -13.42
C GLY A 353 -9.65 -26.96 -14.20
N SER A 354 -10.76 -27.47 -13.68
CA SER A 354 -11.49 -28.60 -14.29
C SER A 354 -11.87 -28.39 -15.77
N ASN A 355 -11.77 -27.15 -16.27
CA ASN A 355 -12.05 -26.76 -17.64
C ASN A 355 -10.81 -26.35 -18.46
N ASN A 356 -9.59 -26.49 -17.92
CA ASN A 356 -8.33 -26.26 -18.62
C ASN A 356 -7.54 -27.58 -18.64
N THR A 357 -7.98 -28.50 -19.50
CA THR A 357 -7.15 -29.64 -19.88
C THR A 357 -5.81 -29.12 -20.37
N LYS A 358 -4.71 -29.72 -19.90
CA LYS A 358 -3.38 -29.41 -20.44
C LYS A 358 -3.50 -29.51 -21.97
N PRO A 359 -2.98 -28.55 -22.76
CA PRO A 359 -3.13 -28.57 -24.21
C PRO A 359 -2.36 -29.71 -24.88
N TRP A 360 -1.74 -30.59 -24.08
CA TRP A 360 -1.09 -31.82 -24.47
C TRP A 360 -1.56 -32.98 -23.58
N GLU A 361 -1.91 -34.11 -24.20
CA GLU A 361 -2.37 -35.33 -23.51
C GLU A 361 -1.21 -36.22 -23.02
N LYS A 362 -0.01 -36.03 -23.58
CA LYS A 362 1.23 -36.73 -23.22
C LYS A 362 2.31 -35.70 -22.87
N GLU A 363 3.38 -36.12 -22.16
CA GLU A 363 4.56 -35.30 -21.84
C GLU A 363 4.77 -34.23 -22.92
N GLY A 364 4.69 -32.95 -22.53
CA GLY A 364 4.72 -31.83 -23.46
C GLY A 364 5.85 -31.96 -24.48
N GLY A 365 5.66 -31.39 -25.67
CA GLY A 365 6.61 -31.52 -26.79
C GLY A 365 8.07 -31.29 -26.38
N PRO A 366 9.06 -31.78 -27.15
CA PRO A 366 10.45 -31.92 -26.71
C PRO A 366 11.08 -30.71 -25.99
N ILE A 367 10.66 -29.49 -26.32
CA ILE A 367 11.11 -28.26 -25.65
C ILE A 367 10.68 -28.16 -24.18
N LEU A 368 9.51 -28.69 -23.82
CA LEU A 368 8.97 -28.76 -22.47
C LEU A 368 9.68 -29.82 -21.60
N LYS A 369 10.41 -30.76 -22.22
CA LYS A 369 11.31 -31.68 -21.49
C LYS A 369 12.58 -30.99 -21.00
N TYR A 370 12.95 -29.86 -21.59
CA TYR A 370 14.13 -29.06 -21.21
C TYR A 370 13.79 -27.87 -20.31
N LEU A 371 12.54 -27.39 -20.34
CA LEU A 371 12.02 -26.57 -19.25
C LEU A 371 12.01 -27.47 -18.00
N MET A 372 12.67 -27.02 -16.93
CA MET A 372 12.81 -27.77 -15.66
C MET A 372 11.47 -27.89 -14.90
N LEU A 373 10.45 -28.41 -15.58
CA LEU A 373 9.16 -28.83 -15.05
C LEU A 373 9.27 -30.22 -14.37
N GLY A 374 10.49 -30.75 -14.24
CA GLY A 374 10.80 -32.03 -13.62
C GLY A 374 11.05 -31.91 -12.11
N GLN A 375 10.08 -32.39 -11.34
CA GLN A 375 10.16 -32.94 -9.97
C GLN A 375 10.50 -32.03 -8.78
N ASP A 376 11.17 -30.89 -8.93
CA ASP A 376 11.32 -29.91 -7.85
C ASP A 376 10.39 -28.71 -8.09
N GLY A 377 9.13 -28.89 -7.72
CA GLY A 377 8.13 -27.81 -7.61
C GLY A 377 8.62 -26.50 -6.92
N PRO A 378 9.62 -26.50 -6.02
CA PRO A 378 10.17 -25.27 -5.44
C PRO A 378 10.97 -24.37 -6.41
N ALA A 379 11.51 -24.88 -7.52
CA ALA A 379 12.38 -24.09 -8.40
C ALA A 379 11.62 -23.01 -9.19
N PHE A 380 10.33 -23.24 -9.46
CA PHE A 380 9.44 -22.24 -10.05
C PHE A 380 9.17 -21.06 -9.09
N PHE A 381 9.37 -21.25 -7.78
CA PHE A 381 9.28 -20.21 -6.76
C PHE A 381 10.61 -19.49 -6.53
N ARG A 382 11.62 -19.70 -7.37
CA ARG A 382 12.80 -18.83 -7.33
C ARG A 382 12.32 -17.41 -7.63
N PRO A 383 12.72 -16.42 -6.80
CA PRO A 383 12.28 -15.06 -6.99
C PRO A 383 12.57 -14.62 -8.44
N ASP A 384 11.53 -14.20 -9.16
CA ASP A 384 11.72 -13.58 -10.46
C ASP A 384 12.61 -12.36 -10.25
N PHE A 385 13.75 -12.35 -10.94
CA PHE A 385 14.75 -11.31 -10.83
C PHE A 385 14.14 -9.93 -11.09
N PHE A 386 13.25 -9.82 -12.08
CA PHE A 386 12.57 -8.56 -12.39
C PHE A 386 11.67 -8.10 -11.25
N HIS A 387 10.93 -9.04 -10.63
CA HIS A 387 10.13 -8.74 -9.46
C HIS A 387 10.97 -8.31 -8.25
N VAL A 388 12.07 -9.02 -7.95
CA VAL A 388 12.98 -8.66 -6.85
C VAL A 388 13.57 -7.26 -7.05
N TYR A 389 13.96 -6.95 -8.28
CA TYR A 389 14.48 -5.62 -8.59
C TYR A 389 13.38 -4.55 -8.49
N HIS A 390 12.26 -4.72 -9.20
CA HIS A 390 11.25 -3.67 -9.30
C HIS A 390 10.47 -3.45 -8.00
N SER A 391 10.22 -4.52 -7.21
CA SER A 391 9.53 -4.44 -5.92
C SER A 391 10.45 -4.26 -4.72
N GLY A 392 11.71 -4.66 -4.83
CA GLY A 392 12.68 -4.62 -3.74
C GLY A 392 13.77 -3.60 -4.02
N VAL A 393 14.92 -4.05 -4.49
CA VAL A 393 16.17 -3.26 -4.51
C VAL A 393 16.03 -1.94 -5.27
N GLY A 394 15.40 -1.95 -6.44
CA GLY A 394 15.19 -0.74 -7.24
C GLY A 394 14.24 0.24 -6.55
N LYS A 395 13.26 -0.27 -5.81
CA LYS A 395 12.29 0.51 -5.04
C LYS A 395 12.96 1.20 -3.85
N ASP A 396 13.75 0.45 -3.09
CA ASP A 396 14.51 0.94 -1.93
C ASP A 396 15.58 1.96 -2.36
N PHE A 397 16.30 1.66 -3.43
CA PHE A 397 17.31 2.57 -3.98
C PHE A 397 16.68 3.89 -4.40
N LEU A 398 15.53 3.87 -5.08
CA LEU A 398 14.87 5.09 -5.53
C LEU A 398 14.24 5.87 -4.40
N GLY A 399 13.61 5.22 -3.42
CA GLY A 399 13.06 5.88 -2.23
C GLY A 399 14.12 6.68 -1.49
N SER A 400 15.22 6.01 -1.11
CA SER A 400 16.37 6.63 -0.44
C SER A 400 17.02 7.72 -1.30
N SER A 401 17.22 7.45 -2.60
CA SER A 401 17.78 8.40 -3.56
C SER A 401 16.95 9.69 -3.66
N PHE A 402 15.63 9.61 -3.80
CA PHE A 402 14.80 10.81 -3.92
C PHE A 402 14.80 11.64 -2.65
N VAL A 403 14.77 11.01 -1.47
CA VAL A 403 14.84 11.72 -0.20
C VAL A 403 16.16 12.47 -0.05
N TYR A 404 17.27 11.82 -0.40
CA TYR A 404 18.58 12.46 -0.36
C TYR A 404 18.70 13.58 -1.41
N ALA A 405 18.34 13.29 -2.66
CA ALA A 405 18.39 14.23 -3.77
C ALA A 405 17.52 15.46 -3.52
N MET A 406 16.28 15.29 -3.04
CA MET A 406 15.40 16.45 -2.81
C MET A 406 15.98 17.40 -1.77
N LYS A 407 16.59 16.86 -0.71
CA LYS A 407 17.22 17.66 0.34
C LYS A 407 18.45 18.42 -0.16
N LYS A 408 19.30 17.77 -0.95
CA LYS A 408 20.54 18.37 -1.46
C LYS A 408 20.34 19.31 -2.64
N LEU A 409 19.40 18.99 -3.54
CA LEU A 409 19.19 19.76 -4.76
C LEU A 409 18.27 20.96 -4.58
N PHE A 410 17.23 20.85 -3.75
CA PHE A 410 16.23 21.92 -3.59
C PHE A 410 16.42 22.73 -2.32
N ASN A 411 16.74 22.07 -1.19
CA ASN A 411 17.00 22.70 0.11
C ASN A 411 16.02 23.83 0.48
N CYS A 412 14.72 23.61 0.28
CA CYS A 412 13.65 24.59 0.49
C CYS A 412 13.24 24.75 1.98
N GLY A 413 14.00 24.16 2.91
CA GLY A 413 13.83 24.28 4.36
C GLY A 413 12.80 23.33 4.98
N SER A 414 11.84 22.81 4.22
CA SER A 414 10.90 21.78 4.70
C SER A 414 10.76 20.63 3.71
N VAL A 415 10.45 19.44 4.23
CA VAL A 415 10.25 18.22 3.42
C VAL A 415 9.14 18.44 2.39
N ASP A 416 8.03 19.05 2.77
CA ASP A 416 6.91 19.30 1.85
C ASP A 416 7.28 20.22 0.69
N LYS A 417 8.11 21.25 0.95
CA LYS A 417 8.57 22.17 -0.10
C LYS A 417 9.57 21.49 -1.04
N ASP A 418 10.49 20.69 -0.49
CA ASP A 418 11.43 19.90 -1.30
C ASP A 418 10.68 18.89 -2.19
N LEU A 419 9.67 18.23 -1.62
CA LEU A 419 8.84 17.24 -2.31
C LEU A 419 7.94 17.89 -3.37
N PHE A 420 7.40 19.08 -3.09
CA PHE A 420 6.68 19.88 -4.08
C PHE A 420 7.60 20.22 -5.27
N ALA A 421 8.81 20.70 -5.00
CA ALA A 421 9.79 20.99 -6.05
C ALA A 421 10.16 19.73 -6.86
N LEU A 422 10.38 18.58 -6.20
CA LEU A 422 10.63 17.31 -6.87
C LEU A 422 9.48 16.91 -7.81
N ASN A 423 8.23 17.03 -7.36
CA ASN A 423 7.05 16.70 -8.15
C ASN A 423 6.85 17.65 -9.34
N GLU A 424 7.23 18.93 -9.25
CA GLU A 424 7.24 19.84 -10.40
C GLU A 424 8.18 19.34 -11.50
N TYR A 425 9.38 18.86 -11.13
CA TYR A 425 10.31 18.24 -12.10
C TYR A 425 9.77 16.93 -12.65
N LEU A 426 9.17 16.09 -11.81
CA LEU A 426 8.55 14.83 -12.24
C LEU A 426 7.42 15.08 -13.24
N ARG A 427 6.54 16.06 -12.98
CA ARG A 427 5.44 16.39 -13.89
C ARG A 427 5.95 16.88 -15.26
N ARG A 428 6.99 17.71 -15.27
CA ARG A 428 7.65 18.16 -16.53
C ARG A 428 8.27 16.99 -17.27
N PHE A 429 8.95 16.10 -16.55
CA PHE A 429 9.54 14.89 -17.12
C PHE A 429 8.49 13.96 -17.74
N LEU A 430 7.39 13.67 -17.04
CA LEU A 430 6.30 12.82 -17.55
C LEU A 430 5.64 13.45 -18.79
N LYS A 431 5.41 14.78 -18.78
CA LYS A 431 4.87 15.50 -19.94
C LYS A 431 5.81 15.43 -21.15
N GLY A 432 7.12 15.56 -20.95
CA GLY A 432 8.11 15.52 -22.02
C GLY A 432 8.37 14.13 -22.57
N SER A 433 8.37 13.11 -21.71
CA SER A 433 8.67 11.73 -22.09
C SER A 433 7.44 10.94 -22.58
N LYS A 434 6.22 11.46 -22.36
CA LYS A 434 4.95 10.75 -22.59
C LYS A 434 4.83 9.44 -21.82
N LEU A 435 5.59 9.30 -20.74
CA LEU A 435 5.48 8.16 -19.83
C LEU A 435 4.35 8.41 -18.83
N TYR A 436 3.77 7.31 -18.35
CA TYR A 436 2.72 7.32 -17.33
C TYR A 436 3.27 6.76 -16.01
N LEU A 437 2.84 7.35 -14.89
CA LEU A 437 3.19 6.92 -13.55
C LEU A 437 1.91 6.56 -12.79
N HIS A 438 1.82 5.33 -12.28
CA HIS A 438 0.61 4.83 -11.63
C HIS A 438 0.35 5.48 -10.27
N CYS A 439 1.40 5.78 -9.49
CA CYS A 439 1.26 6.48 -8.21
C CYS A 439 0.92 7.98 -8.37
N GLY A 440 0.97 8.53 -9.59
CA GLY A 440 0.59 9.91 -9.91
C GLY A 440 1.60 10.96 -9.43
N SER A 441 1.86 11.05 -8.13
CA SER A 441 2.82 11.97 -7.51
C SER A 441 3.55 11.32 -6.35
N LEU A 442 4.79 11.75 -6.10
CA LEU A 442 5.57 11.30 -4.95
C LEU A 442 5.07 12.01 -3.68
N SER A 443 4.58 11.25 -2.71
CA SER A 443 4.29 11.67 -1.34
C SER A 443 5.37 11.15 -0.37
N VAL A 444 5.36 11.67 0.86
CA VAL A 444 6.17 11.16 1.98
C VAL A 444 5.95 9.65 2.17
N ASP A 445 4.70 9.21 2.06
CA ASP A 445 4.28 7.81 2.15
C ASP A 445 4.83 6.98 0.97
N THR A 446 4.73 7.46 -0.28
CA THR A 446 5.28 6.73 -1.44
C THR A 446 6.79 6.58 -1.41
N LEU A 447 7.50 7.43 -0.66
CA LEU A 447 8.95 7.37 -0.47
C LEU A 447 9.34 6.60 0.80
N GLY A 448 8.38 6.14 1.61
CA GLY A 448 8.60 5.47 2.89
C GLY A 448 9.34 6.35 3.90
N TYR A 449 9.21 7.67 3.80
CA TYR A 449 10.01 8.61 4.58
C TYR A 449 9.27 9.06 5.86
N SER A 450 9.35 8.29 6.93
CA SER A 450 8.66 8.65 8.19
C SER A 450 9.39 9.74 9.01
N GLY A 451 10.66 10.02 8.71
CA GLY A 451 11.45 11.05 9.37
C GLY A 451 12.95 10.87 9.17
N THR A 452 13.76 11.76 9.76
CA THR A 452 15.23 11.76 9.59
C THR A 452 15.94 10.56 10.22
N ARG A 453 15.22 9.71 10.96
CA ARG A 453 15.75 8.52 11.63
C ARG A 453 15.40 7.22 10.91
N ASP A 454 14.50 7.31 9.94
CA ASP A 454 13.97 6.14 9.25
C ASP A 454 14.58 6.08 7.85
N TYR A 455 14.99 4.87 7.46
CA TYR A 455 15.52 4.62 6.14
C TYR A 455 14.37 4.68 5.12
N PRO A 456 14.45 5.50 4.05
CA PRO A 456 13.37 5.60 3.09
C PRO A 456 13.27 4.34 2.21
N GLU A 457 12.12 3.68 2.24
CA GLU A 457 11.80 2.50 1.44
C GLU A 457 10.64 2.84 0.50
N GLY A 458 10.85 2.81 -0.83
CA GLY A 458 9.78 3.20 -1.74
C GLY A 458 8.51 2.34 -1.55
N HIS A 459 7.32 2.94 -1.63
CA HIS A 459 6.03 2.28 -1.33
C HIS A 459 4.98 2.38 -2.45
N TRP A 460 5.34 2.76 -3.69
CA TRP A 460 4.38 2.74 -4.80
C TRP A 460 3.82 1.33 -5.10
N SER A 461 2.56 1.26 -5.51
CA SER A 461 1.78 0.01 -5.63
C SER A 461 2.06 -0.78 -6.91
N LYS A 462 2.61 -0.13 -7.95
CA LYS A 462 2.88 -0.76 -9.23
C LYS A 462 4.38 -0.77 -9.52
N ASN A 463 4.96 -1.97 -9.53
CA ASN A 463 6.39 -2.21 -9.79
C ASN A 463 6.92 -1.57 -11.09
N ALA A 464 6.05 -1.38 -12.08
CA ALA A 464 6.39 -0.69 -13.33
C ALA A 464 6.83 0.77 -13.10
N ASP A 465 6.33 1.44 -12.05
CA ASP A 465 6.73 2.81 -11.70
C ASP A 465 8.22 2.90 -11.38
N THR A 466 8.84 1.82 -10.89
CA THR A 466 10.29 1.77 -10.60
C THR A 466 11.12 2.06 -11.84
N ALA A 467 10.74 1.58 -13.03
CA ALA A 467 11.46 1.88 -14.27
C ALA A 467 11.35 3.35 -14.67
N VAL A 468 10.13 3.91 -14.56
CA VAL A 468 9.86 5.32 -14.88
C VAL A 468 10.60 6.25 -13.92
N LEU A 469 10.56 5.94 -12.62
CA LEU A 469 11.22 6.70 -11.57
C LEU A 469 12.75 6.60 -11.67
N MET A 470 13.30 5.44 -12.05
CA MET A 470 14.75 5.31 -12.32
C MET A 470 15.19 6.26 -13.43
N ARG A 471 14.44 6.29 -14.54
CA ARG A 471 14.72 7.21 -15.65
C ARG A 471 14.56 8.68 -15.23
N PHE A 472 13.56 8.97 -14.40
CA PHE A 472 13.38 10.30 -13.84
C PHE A 472 14.58 10.72 -12.97
N LEU A 473 15.09 9.86 -12.10
CA LEU A 473 16.24 10.15 -11.24
C LEU A 473 17.49 10.52 -12.06
N VAL A 474 17.81 9.73 -13.09
CA VAL A 474 18.93 10.02 -14.00
C VAL A 474 18.72 11.38 -14.68
N THR A 475 17.53 11.61 -15.23
CA THR A 475 17.20 12.88 -15.91
C THR A 475 17.26 14.09 -14.98
N LEU A 476 16.87 13.91 -13.72
CA LEU A 476 16.91 14.93 -12.67
C LEU A 476 18.35 15.29 -12.33
N LEU A 477 19.21 14.29 -12.06
CA LEU A 477 20.60 14.50 -11.67
C LEU A 477 21.47 15.02 -12.83
N GLN A 478 21.11 14.76 -14.08
CA GLN A 478 21.78 15.30 -15.27
C GLN A 478 21.33 16.71 -15.66
N GLN A 479 20.35 17.31 -14.97
CA GLN A 479 19.94 18.69 -15.26
C GLN A 479 21.14 19.64 -15.10
N GLU A 480 21.37 20.51 -16.09
CA GLU A 480 22.48 21.46 -16.10
C GLU A 480 22.54 22.29 -14.80
N LYS A 481 21.38 22.77 -14.33
CA LYS A 481 21.27 23.55 -13.09
C LYS A 481 21.72 22.81 -11.81
N PHE A 482 21.79 21.48 -11.84
CA PHE A 482 22.23 20.64 -10.73
C PHE A 482 23.61 20.04 -10.95
N SER A 483 24.20 20.20 -12.15
CA SER A 483 25.47 19.59 -12.53
C SER A 483 26.60 19.92 -11.54
N GLN A 484 26.69 21.17 -11.08
CA GLN A 484 27.71 21.59 -10.11
C GLN A 484 27.50 20.93 -8.75
N THR A 485 26.26 20.92 -8.23
CA THR A 485 25.92 20.26 -6.95
C THR A 485 26.21 18.76 -7.01
N VAL A 486 25.83 18.10 -8.10
CA VAL A 486 26.07 16.66 -8.31
C VAL A 486 27.56 16.34 -8.44
N ARG A 487 28.35 17.22 -9.06
CA ARG A 487 29.82 17.05 -9.17
C ARG A 487 30.54 17.19 -7.83
N HIS A 488 30.05 18.08 -6.94
CA HIS A 488 30.68 18.32 -5.64
C HIS A 488 30.19 17.39 -4.53
N ASP A 489 28.98 16.84 -4.66
CA ASP A 489 28.41 15.90 -3.69
C ASP A 489 28.67 14.45 -4.16
N GLU A 490 29.61 13.78 -3.49
CA GLU A 490 30.01 12.40 -3.82
C GLU A 490 28.82 11.42 -3.81
N ILE A 491 27.85 11.63 -2.91
CA ILE A 491 26.66 10.78 -2.79
C ILE A 491 25.78 10.95 -4.03
N LEU A 492 25.49 12.19 -4.43
CA LEU A 492 24.71 12.45 -5.65
C LEU A 492 25.40 11.95 -6.91
N SER A 493 26.72 12.14 -7.02
CA SER A 493 27.52 11.62 -8.12
C SER A 493 27.43 10.09 -8.19
N GLN A 494 27.60 9.40 -7.06
CA GLN A 494 27.50 7.96 -7.00
C GLN A 494 26.08 7.46 -7.29
N MET A 495 25.04 8.15 -6.80
CA MET A 495 23.65 7.85 -7.11
C MET A 495 23.38 7.93 -8.62
N LEU A 496 23.90 8.96 -9.31
CA LEU A 496 23.76 9.08 -10.76
C LEU A 496 24.43 7.91 -11.49
N HIS A 497 25.68 7.60 -11.15
CA HIS A 497 26.40 6.46 -11.73
C HIS A 497 25.66 5.13 -11.48
N SER A 498 25.18 4.92 -10.25
CA SER A 498 24.45 3.72 -9.88
C SER A 498 23.13 3.60 -10.64
N ALA A 499 22.37 4.70 -10.78
CA ALA A 499 21.11 4.72 -11.50
C ALA A 499 21.29 4.44 -13.00
N ILE A 500 22.32 5.02 -13.63
CA ILE A 500 22.70 4.75 -15.03
C ILE A 500 23.07 3.28 -15.19
N ALA A 501 23.95 2.78 -14.32
CA ALA A 501 24.37 1.39 -14.34
C ALA A 501 23.15 0.47 -14.21
N MET A 502 22.36 0.59 -13.13
CA MET A 502 21.14 -0.22 -12.92
C MET A 502 20.20 -0.17 -14.12
N GLY A 503 20.02 1.00 -14.74
CA GLY A 503 19.26 1.15 -15.97
C GLY A 503 19.82 0.32 -17.14
N HIS A 504 21.14 0.38 -17.40
CA HIS A 504 21.79 -0.39 -18.48
C HIS A 504 21.58 -1.88 -18.29
N PHE A 505 21.73 -2.36 -17.06
CA PHE A 505 21.58 -3.77 -16.72
C PHE A 505 20.16 -4.25 -16.94
N MET A 506 19.16 -3.50 -16.47
CA MET A 506 17.76 -3.87 -16.66
C MET A 506 17.40 -3.88 -18.13
N ARG A 507 17.84 -2.86 -18.89
CA ARG A 507 17.61 -2.79 -20.33
C ARG A 507 18.26 -3.98 -21.04
N ARG A 508 19.54 -4.28 -20.77
CA ARG A 508 20.24 -5.39 -21.42
C ARG A 508 19.61 -6.73 -21.07
N SER A 509 19.23 -6.92 -19.80
CA SER A 509 18.54 -8.14 -19.35
C SER A 509 17.20 -8.36 -20.06
N LEU A 510 16.46 -7.30 -20.36
CA LEU A 510 15.18 -7.37 -21.08
C LEU A 510 15.33 -7.51 -22.60
N GLN A 511 16.41 -6.95 -23.18
CA GLN A 511 16.68 -7.02 -24.62
C GLN A 511 17.39 -8.31 -25.03
N SER A 512 18.06 -8.97 -24.08
CA SER A 512 18.74 -10.23 -24.30
C SER A 512 17.77 -11.34 -24.72
N SER A 513 18.26 -12.34 -25.45
CA SER A 513 17.52 -13.58 -25.70
C SER A 513 17.22 -14.33 -24.40
N TYR A 514 16.22 -15.23 -24.46
CA TYR A 514 15.80 -16.07 -23.33
C TYR A 514 16.98 -16.76 -22.62
N PHE A 515 17.93 -17.26 -23.41
CA PHE A 515 19.26 -17.61 -22.93
C PHE A 515 20.18 -16.43 -23.20
N MET A 516 20.66 -15.79 -22.14
CA MET A 516 21.53 -14.63 -22.26
C MET A 516 22.87 -15.02 -22.88
N PRO A 517 23.27 -14.44 -24.03
CA PRO A 517 24.57 -14.70 -24.64
C PRO A 517 25.73 -14.38 -23.68
N SER A 518 26.89 -15.00 -23.89
CA SER A 518 28.06 -14.75 -23.03
C SER A 518 28.45 -13.28 -23.01
N ASP A 519 28.42 -12.61 -24.16
CA ASP A 519 28.74 -11.18 -24.29
C ASP A 519 27.77 -10.31 -23.47
N ASP A 520 26.50 -10.68 -23.39
CA ASP A 520 25.48 -9.97 -22.63
C ASP A 520 25.66 -10.21 -21.13
N CYS A 521 25.99 -11.44 -20.75
CA CYS A 521 26.35 -11.80 -19.38
C CYS A 521 27.58 -11.00 -18.93
N GLU A 522 28.64 -10.98 -19.74
CA GLU A 522 29.87 -10.23 -19.45
C GLU A 522 29.57 -8.73 -19.34
N TYR A 523 28.79 -8.17 -20.27
CA TYR A 523 28.37 -6.78 -20.18
C TYR A 523 27.60 -6.51 -18.88
N VAL A 524 26.62 -7.35 -18.52
CA VAL A 524 25.83 -7.23 -17.30
C VAL A 524 26.71 -7.28 -16.04
N ILE A 525 27.67 -8.20 -16.00
CA ILE A 525 28.61 -8.39 -14.88
C ILE A 525 29.57 -7.20 -14.79
N GLN A 526 30.14 -6.77 -15.92
CA GLN A 526 31.16 -5.72 -15.99
C GLN A 526 30.56 -4.32 -15.81
N ALA A 527 29.43 -4.03 -16.46
CA ALA A 527 28.86 -2.70 -16.54
C ALA A 527 28.11 -2.30 -15.26
N VAL A 528 27.55 -3.24 -14.49
CA VAL A 528 26.49 -2.85 -13.55
C VAL A 528 26.39 -3.60 -12.23
N ALA A 529 26.18 -4.92 -12.23
CA ALA A 529 25.52 -5.52 -11.08
C ALA A 529 26.44 -5.63 -9.87
N VAL A 530 27.64 -6.17 -10.05
CA VAL A 530 28.49 -6.54 -8.89
C VAL A 530 29.04 -5.28 -8.22
N LYS A 531 29.68 -4.38 -8.96
CA LYS A 531 30.33 -3.20 -8.37
C LYS A 531 29.33 -2.20 -7.80
N THR A 532 28.20 -1.99 -8.47
CA THR A 532 27.17 -1.04 -7.99
C THR A 532 26.42 -1.59 -6.80
N LEU A 533 26.05 -2.88 -6.80
CA LEU A 533 25.37 -3.51 -5.67
C LEU A 533 26.33 -3.70 -4.48
N GLN A 534 27.60 -4.03 -4.69
CA GLN A 534 28.61 -4.08 -3.63
C GLN A 534 28.82 -2.70 -2.99
N ARG A 535 28.86 -1.64 -3.80
CA ARG A 535 28.87 -0.27 -3.29
C ARG A 535 27.59 -0.01 -2.51
N TYR A 536 26.42 -0.25 -3.07
CA TYR A 536 25.15 -0.02 -2.36
C TYR A 536 25.07 -0.76 -1.01
N ASP A 537 25.47 -2.04 -0.95
CA ASP A 537 25.54 -2.81 0.31
C ASP A 537 26.48 -2.17 1.34
N THR A 538 27.64 -1.69 0.89
CA THR A 538 28.59 -0.95 1.76
C THR A 538 27.92 0.27 2.39
N TRP A 539 27.06 0.98 1.65
CA TRP A 539 26.39 2.20 2.12
C TRP A 539 25.25 1.89 3.08
N VAL A 540 24.43 0.89 2.77
CA VAL A 540 23.38 0.40 3.68
C VAL A 540 24.02 -0.03 5.02
N ARG A 541 25.22 -0.62 5.00
CA ARG A 541 25.96 -0.95 6.21
C ARG A 541 26.48 0.27 6.96
N ILE A 542 27.01 1.28 6.26
CA ILE A 542 27.48 2.52 6.87
C ILE A 542 26.31 3.25 7.56
N ASP A 543 25.18 3.42 6.89
CA ASP A 543 24.02 4.12 7.44
C ASP A 543 23.47 3.40 8.69
N ARG A 544 23.35 2.06 8.63
CA ARG A 544 22.97 1.25 9.80
C ARG A 544 23.95 1.36 10.97
N SER A 545 25.22 1.67 10.73
CA SER A 545 26.20 1.88 11.79
C SER A 545 26.02 3.22 12.51
N PHE A 546 25.54 4.27 11.82
CA PHE A 546 25.21 5.56 12.41
C PHE A 546 23.91 5.56 13.23
N VAL A 547 22.96 4.67 12.89
CA VAL A 547 21.69 4.52 13.62
C VAL A 547 21.87 3.75 14.96
N LYS A 548 22.98 3.03 15.16
CA LYS A 548 23.27 2.39 16.46
C LYS A 548 23.51 3.47 17.51
N LYS A 549 22.52 3.64 18.41
CA LYS A 549 22.54 4.55 19.56
C LYS A 549 23.93 4.58 20.21
N PRO A 550 24.51 5.76 20.50
CA PRO A 550 25.63 5.82 21.42
C PRO A 550 25.17 5.16 22.72
N GLN A 551 25.83 4.07 23.11
CA GLN A 551 25.64 3.49 24.44
C GLN A 551 25.81 4.64 25.43
N SER A 552 24.77 4.88 26.23
CA SER A 552 24.79 5.91 27.25
C SER A 552 26.05 5.71 28.09
N ARG A 553 27.02 6.62 27.93
CA ARG A 553 28.11 6.76 28.89
C ARG A 553 27.43 7.05 30.22
N LYS A 554 27.27 6.02 31.05
CA LYS A 554 26.94 6.19 32.46
C LYS A 554 27.98 7.16 33.00
N HIS A 555 27.54 8.34 33.40
CA HIS A 555 28.33 9.19 34.27
C HIS A 555 28.75 8.32 35.47
N GLN A 556 30.03 7.98 35.53
CA GLN A 556 30.66 7.65 36.79
C GLN A 556 30.64 8.94 37.59
N GLY A 557 29.67 9.04 38.51
CA GLY A 557 29.72 10.02 39.58
C GLY A 557 30.96 9.71 40.42
N GLY A 558 31.87 10.67 40.51
CA GLY A 558 32.95 10.64 41.47
C GLY A 558 32.38 10.71 42.88
N GLY A 559 32.81 9.77 43.71
CA GLY A 559 32.85 9.89 45.17
C GLY A 559 34.26 10.24 45.60
#